data_AF-A0A9N7JMY3-F1
#
_entry.id   AF-A0A9N7JMY3-F1
#
_cell.length_a   1.000
_cell.length_b   1.000
_cell.length_c   1.000
_cell.angle_alpha   90.00
_cell.angle_beta   90.00
_cell.angle_gamma   90.00
#
_symmetry.space_group_name_H-M   'P 1'
#
loop_
_entity.id
_entity.type
_entity.pdbx_description
1 polymer ?
#
loop_
_entity_poly.entity_id
_entity_poly.type
_entity_poly.pdbx_seq_one_letter_code
_entity_poly.pdbx_strand_id
1 'polypeptide(L)'
;MVKKIGVIILATITLLGMSSPFTCKVVKAAENTCVMESNGDGVNKFTYSDTAYADYNRFKTNLNVTFIEDSHTNQLTALVSTEGSFIPSGLTKVGGYYDAQMYWPSVYRTIVESYDSQNKVKIARSIPTNQINTVSVSETMGYTIGGSLSVEASKEGPKAGAELNGSYTAERSVTYDQPDYRTLLKSDSTNRAEWQVVFNANKDGYDRDSYHGIYGNQLFMRYRLYNKGIDNLTTDNNLSPLISGGFSPEVVVALKAPKGTKTSAITVKYTRFSDEYKLNWSGTEWYGTNNKLNKLDNSSETFVLDWENHTVEHLY
;
A
#
# COMPACT_ATOMS: atom_id res chain seq x y z
N MET A 1 -38.98 42.97 -44.03
CA MET A 1 -38.19 41.73 -44.17
C MET A 1 -37.90 41.22 -42.76
N VAL A 2 -38.60 40.16 -42.35
CA VAL A 2 -38.48 39.54 -41.03
C VAL A 2 -37.23 38.66 -41.02
N LYS A 3 -36.36 38.76 -40.01
CA LYS A 3 -35.48 37.66 -39.63
C LYS A 3 -35.33 37.54 -38.12
N LYS A 4 -35.60 36.32 -37.70
CA LYS A 4 -35.80 35.78 -36.36
C LYS A 4 -34.50 35.56 -35.58
N ILE A 5 -34.59 35.84 -34.28
CA ILE A 5 -34.31 34.97 -33.11
C ILE A 5 -32.90 34.40 -32.92
N GLY A 6 -32.40 34.60 -31.69
CA GLY A 6 -31.35 33.82 -31.05
C GLY A 6 -31.01 34.36 -29.67
N VAL A 7 -31.97 34.35 -28.73
CA VAL A 7 -31.72 34.65 -27.31
C VAL A 7 -31.05 33.43 -26.69
N ILE A 8 -29.80 33.56 -26.27
CA ILE A 8 -29.12 32.56 -25.42
C ILE A 8 -29.45 32.91 -23.98
N ILE A 9 -30.29 32.08 -23.36
CA ILE A 9 -30.56 32.10 -21.92
C ILE A 9 -29.35 31.47 -21.24
N LEU A 10 -28.57 32.29 -20.52
CA LEU A 10 -27.52 31.82 -19.63
C LEU A 10 -28.19 31.28 -18.37
N ALA A 11 -28.38 29.95 -18.30
CA ALA A 11 -28.87 29.30 -17.11
C ALA A 11 -27.77 29.27 -16.04
N THR A 12 -27.83 30.20 -15.09
CA THR A 12 -27.13 30.11 -13.81
C THR A 12 -27.66 28.91 -13.04
N ILE A 13 -26.89 27.82 -13.01
CA ILE A 13 -27.13 26.70 -12.10
C ILE A 13 -26.60 27.13 -10.73
N THR A 14 -27.50 27.67 -9.90
CA THR A 14 -27.31 27.68 -8.45
C THR A 14 -27.44 26.26 -7.93
N LEU A 15 -26.31 25.58 -7.70
CA LEU A 15 -26.27 24.37 -6.87
C LEU A 15 -26.52 24.77 -5.41
N LEU A 16 -27.79 24.83 -5.03
CA LEU A 16 -28.23 24.68 -3.64
C LEU A 16 -28.29 23.18 -3.35
N GLY A 17 -27.13 22.59 -3.07
CA GLY A 17 -27.00 21.24 -2.51
C GLY A 17 -26.80 21.36 -1.01
N MET A 18 -27.81 20.98 -0.24
CA MET A 18 -27.80 20.97 1.22
C MET A 18 -26.61 20.16 1.75
N SER A 19 -25.65 20.83 2.39
CA SER A 19 -24.67 20.17 3.26
C SER A 19 -25.38 19.78 4.55
N SER A 20 -25.92 18.57 4.60
CA SER A 20 -26.25 17.95 5.89
C SER A 20 -24.95 17.78 6.67
N PRO A 21 -24.81 18.31 7.90
CA PRO A 21 -23.64 18.01 8.71
C PRO A 21 -23.70 16.53 9.09
N PHE A 22 -22.84 15.72 8.47
CA PHE A 22 -22.62 14.34 8.91
C PHE A 22 -21.88 14.40 10.25
N THR A 23 -22.63 14.46 11.35
CA THR A 23 -22.05 14.36 12.69
C THR A 23 -21.62 12.92 12.93
N CYS A 24 -20.35 12.70 13.26
CA CYS A 24 -19.82 11.41 13.69
C CYS A 24 -20.67 10.88 14.86
N LYS A 25 -21.44 9.81 14.64
CA LYS A 25 -22.24 9.16 15.67
C LYS A 25 -21.39 8.11 16.36
N VAL A 26 -21.35 8.13 17.68
CA VAL A 26 -20.98 6.94 18.46
C VAL A 26 -22.05 5.89 18.16
N VAL A 27 -21.72 4.73 17.56
CA VAL A 27 -22.33 3.40 17.78
C VAL A 27 -21.90 2.36 16.70
N LYS A 28 -21.85 1.10 17.17
CA LYS A 28 -21.62 -0.20 16.50
C LYS A 28 -22.00 -0.32 15.02
N ALA A 29 -21.02 -0.81 14.25
CA ALA A 29 -21.06 -1.68 13.07
C ALA A 29 -22.14 -1.40 12.00
N ALA A 30 -21.78 -0.55 11.03
CA ALA A 30 -22.14 -0.67 9.62
C ALA A 30 -21.01 -0.04 8.77
N GLU A 31 -20.88 -0.47 7.52
CA GLU A 31 -19.82 -0.10 6.57
C GLU A 31 -19.67 1.43 6.42
N ASN A 32 -18.42 1.92 6.46
CA ASN A 32 -17.99 3.33 6.54
C ASN A 32 -18.38 4.08 7.83
N THR A 33 -18.04 3.50 8.98
CA THR A 33 -18.33 4.08 10.31
C THR A 33 -17.18 4.95 10.84
N CYS A 34 -17.46 6.25 11.06
CA CYS A 34 -16.62 7.11 11.90
C CYS A 34 -16.68 6.61 13.35
N VAL A 35 -15.57 6.14 13.91
CA VAL A 35 -15.50 5.73 15.33
C VAL A 35 -14.84 6.83 16.14
N MET A 36 -15.54 7.31 17.17
CA MET A 36 -15.06 8.36 18.06
C MET A 36 -14.70 7.79 19.44
N GLU A 37 -13.48 8.06 19.88
CA GLU A 37 -12.97 7.66 21.20
C GLU A 37 -12.41 8.89 21.91
N SER A 38 -12.86 9.15 23.13
CA SER A 38 -12.39 10.24 23.98
C SER A 38 -11.77 9.67 25.25
N ASN A 39 -10.57 10.13 25.60
CA ASN A 39 -9.82 9.62 26.74
C ASN A 39 -9.97 10.50 28.01
N GLY A 40 -10.82 11.54 28.00
CA GLY A 40 -11.00 12.45 29.14
C GLY A 40 -9.87 13.49 29.33
N ASP A 41 -8.68 13.23 28.82
CA ASP A 41 -7.49 14.10 28.93
C ASP A 41 -7.35 15.12 27.79
N GLY A 42 -8.48 15.58 27.21
CA GLY A 42 -8.46 16.58 26.14
C GLY A 42 -7.97 16.09 24.77
N VAL A 43 -7.93 14.76 24.56
CA VAL A 43 -7.65 14.14 23.26
C VAL A 43 -8.85 13.33 22.77
N ASN A 44 -9.27 13.59 21.53
CA ASN A 44 -10.29 12.84 20.82
C ASN A 44 -9.70 12.20 19.56
N LYS A 45 -10.15 10.98 19.25
CA LYS A 45 -9.75 10.23 18.07
C LYS A 45 -10.96 9.97 17.19
N PHE A 46 -10.78 10.15 15.89
CA PHE A 46 -11.81 9.88 14.88
C PHE A 46 -11.20 8.99 13.81
N THR A 47 -11.72 7.79 13.64
CA THR A 47 -11.23 6.87 12.61
C THR A 47 -12.23 6.73 11.48
N TYR A 48 -11.77 6.90 10.24
CA TYR A 48 -12.57 6.75 9.03
C TYR A 48 -11.74 5.99 7.97
N SER A 49 -12.39 5.18 7.14
CA SER A 49 -11.73 4.50 6.02
C SER A 49 -12.56 4.60 4.75
N ASP A 50 -11.88 4.70 3.61
CA ASP A 50 -12.52 4.54 2.30
C ASP A 50 -11.67 3.62 1.40
N THR A 51 -12.31 3.03 0.38
CA THR A 51 -11.68 2.04 -0.50
C THR A 51 -11.94 2.35 -1.97
N ALA A 52 -10.87 2.36 -2.75
CA ALA A 52 -10.88 2.42 -4.20
C ALA A 52 -10.48 1.06 -4.81
N TYR A 53 -10.97 0.80 -6.01
CA TYR A 53 -10.63 -0.41 -6.76
C TYR A 53 -10.37 -0.09 -8.24
N ALA A 54 -9.13 -0.32 -8.68
CA ALA A 54 -8.73 -0.12 -10.06
C ALA A 54 -8.99 -1.38 -10.89
N ASP A 55 -10.16 -1.46 -11.55
CA ASP A 55 -10.63 -2.66 -12.27
C ASP A 55 -9.62 -3.24 -13.26
N TYR A 56 -8.93 -2.37 -14.03
CA TYR A 56 -8.00 -2.80 -15.09
C TYR A 56 -6.84 -3.65 -14.55
N ASN A 57 -6.26 -3.25 -13.43
CA ASN A 57 -5.14 -3.97 -12.79
C ASN A 57 -5.57 -4.83 -11.60
N ARG A 58 -6.84 -4.71 -11.18
CA ARG A 58 -7.45 -5.35 -10.01
C ARG A 58 -6.75 -4.99 -8.70
N PHE A 59 -6.32 -3.75 -8.58
CA PHE A 59 -5.65 -3.24 -7.38
C PHE A 59 -6.70 -2.68 -6.43
N LYS A 60 -6.68 -3.11 -5.18
CA LYS A 60 -7.51 -2.56 -4.10
C LYS A 60 -6.67 -1.60 -3.28
N THR A 61 -7.12 -0.37 -3.14
CA THR A 61 -6.51 0.64 -2.28
C THR A 61 -7.48 1.01 -1.18
N ASN A 62 -7.15 0.64 0.05
CA ASN A 62 -7.85 1.13 1.23
C ASN A 62 -7.00 2.24 1.86
N LEU A 63 -7.66 3.33 2.27
CA LEU A 63 -7.05 4.36 3.10
C LEU A 63 -7.81 4.42 4.42
N ASN A 64 -7.13 4.10 5.52
CA ASN A 64 -7.68 4.11 6.86
C ASN A 64 -6.98 5.20 7.70
N VAL A 65 -7.72 6.21 8.13
CA VAL A 65 -7.18 7.41 8.76
C VAL A 65 -7.73 7.56 10.17
N THR A 66 -6.84 7.78 11.14
CA THR A 66 -7.19 8.20 12.48
C THR A 66 -6.78 9.66 12.67
N PHE A 67 -7.76 10.56 12.68
CA PHE A 67 -7.57 11.96 13.06
C PHE A 67 -7.47 12.08 14.58
N ILE A 68 -6.54 12.90 15.05
CA ILE A 68 -6.27 13.12 16.47
C ILE A 68 -6.43 14.61 16.75
N GLU A 69 -7.48 14.94 17.50
CA GLU A 69 -7.68 16.26 18.07
C GLU A 69 -7.10 16.29 19.47
N ASP A 70 -6.05 17.07 19.68
CA ASP A 70 -5.43 17.26 20.99
C ASP A 70 -5.44 18.75 21.36
N SER A 71 -6.01 19.05 22.53
CA SER A 71 -6.09 20.40 23.08
C SER A 71 -4.74 20.95 23.52
N HIS A 72 -3.74 20.10 23.74
CA HIS A 72 -2.40 20.45 24.24
C HIS A 72 -1.39 20.77 23.14
N THR A 73 -1.78 20.71 21.87
CA THR A 73 -0.93 21.07 20.71
C THR A 73 -1.61 22.11 19.83
N ASN A 74 -0.82 22.86 19.06
CA ASN A 74 -1.33 23.80 18.05
C ASN A 74 -1.37 23.20 16.63
N GLN A 75 -1.09 21.90 16.49
CA GLN A 75 -1.11 21.16 15.23
C GLN A 75 -2.22 20.11 15.23
N LEU A 76 -2.81 19.88 14.06
CA LEU A 76 -3.62 18.69 13.80
C LEU A 76 -2.68 17.53 13.47
N THR A 77 -3.07 16.31 13.87
CA THR A 77 -2.34 15.08 13.53
C THR A 77 -3.29 14.05 12.96
N ALA A 78 -2.87 13.34 11.92
CA ALA A 78 -3.57 12.16 11.42
C ALA A 78 -2.60 11.01 11.21
N LEU A 79 -2.97 9.80 11.62
CA LEU A 79 -2.26 8.57 11.28
C LEU A 79 -2.98 7.92 10.10
N VAL A 80 -2.30 7.83 8.96
CA VAL A 80 -2.85 7.32 7.71
C VAL A 80 -2.24 5.96 7.42
N SER A 81 -3.07 4.93 7.30
CA SER A 81 -2.68 3.55 7.01
C SER A 81 -3.25 3.09 5.68
N THR A 82 -2.52 2.20 4.99
CA THR A 82 -3.01 1.49 3.80
C THR A 82 -3.54 0.08 4.09
N GLU A 83 -3.70 -0.26 5.37
CA GLU A 83 -4.27 -1.54 5.84
C GLU A 83 -5.53 -1.94 5.05
N GLY A 84 -5.60 -3.21 4.62
CA GLY A 84 -6.72 -3.72 3.84
C GLY A 84 -6.62 -3.50 2.32
N SER A 85 -5.53 -2.87 1.85
CA SER A 85 -5.14 -2.82 0.43
C SER A 85 -4.65 -4.18 -0.09
N PHE A 86 -4.71 -4.39 -1.41
CA PHE A 86 -4.24 -5.61 -2.05
C PHE A 86 -3.76 -5.37 -3.49
N ILE A 87 -2.58 -5.92 -3.80
CA ILE A 87 -1.99 -5.96 -5.14
C ILE A 87 -1.91 -7.44 -5.55
N PRO A 88 -2.69 -7.91 -6.55
CA PRO A 88 -2.58 -9.28 -7.02
C PRO A 88 -1.17 -9.58 -7.55
N SER A 89 -0.76 -10.84 -7.58
CA SER A 89 0.59 -11.20 -8.07
C SER A 89 0.79 -10.99 -9.57
N GLY A 90 -0.30 -11.09 -10.36
CA GLY A 90 -0.22 -11.09 -11.82
C GLY A 90 0.54 -12.28 -12.39
N LEU A 91 0.78 -13.31 -11.58
CA LEU A 91 1.48 -14.52 -12.00
C LEU A 91 0.81 -15.10 -13.23
N THR A 92 1.60 -15.30 -14.27
CA THR A 92 1.15 -15.97 -15.50
C THR A 92 2.21 -16.97 -15.91
N LYS A 93 1.79 -18.20 -16.24
CA LYS A 93 2.64 -19.25 -16.78
C LYS A 93 2.08 -19.70 -18.11
N VAL A 94 2.90 -19.72 -19.14
CA VAL A 94 2.55 -20.29 -20.44
C VAL A 94 3.74 -21.04 -20.99
N GLY A 95 3.51 -22.04 -21.84
CA GLY A 95 4.57 -22.87 -22.36
C GLY A 95 4.05 -24.12 -23.03
N GLY A 96 4.97 -24.90 -23.57
CA GLY A 96 4.71 -26.15 -24.26
C GLY A 96 5.66 -27.25 -23.82
N TYR A 97 6.01 -28.10 -24.78
CA TYR A 97 6.89 -29.24 -24.53
C TYR A 97 8.35 -28.81 -24.34
N TYR A 98 8.85 -27.89 -25.17
CA TYR A 98 10.27 -27.52 -25.23
C TYR A 98 10.58 -26.14 -24.64
N ASP A 99 9.57 -25.41 -24.19
CA ASP A 99 9.69 -24.05 -23.69
C ASP A 99 8.65 -23.75 -22.62
N ALA A 100 8.96 -22.80 -21.75
CA ALA A 100 8.05 -22.22 -20.79
C ALA A 100 8.45 -20.80 -20.46
N GLN A 101 7.47 -20.00 -20.06
CA GLN A 101 7.70 -18.68 -19.50
C GLN A 101 6.77 -18.42 -18.33
N MET A 102 7.28 -17.65 -17.37
CA MET A 102 6.60 -17.24 -16.16
C MET A 102 6.80 -15.74 -15.95
N TYR A 103 5.71 -14.98 -15.98
CA TYR A 103 5.70 -13.60 -15.51
C TYR A 103 5.41 -13.59 -14.02
N TRP A 104 6.30 -13.00 -13.22
CA TRP A 104 6.23 -13.07 -11.77
C TRP A 104 6.62 -11.74 -11.13
N PRO A 105 5.99 -11.33 -10.02
CA PRO A 105 6.20 -10.01 -9.42
C PRO A 105 7.55 -9.92 -8.72
N SER A 106 8.53 -9.24 -9.31
CA SER A 106 9.86 -9.09 -8.70
C SER A 106 9.94 -7.92 -7.72
N VAL A 107 9.05 -6.92 -7.86
CA VAL A 107 8.94 -5.77 -6.95
C VAL A 107 7.49 -5.32 -6.79
N TYR A 108 7.07 -5.11 -5.55
CA TYR A 108 5.91 -4.29 -5.22
C TYR A 108 6.37 -2.94 -4.71
N ARG A 109 5.76 -1.85 -5.18
CA ARG A 109 6.07 -0.49 -4.76
C ARG A 109 4.81 0.20 -4.26
N THR A 110 4.95 0.87 -3.13
CA THR A 110 3.93 1.72 -2.51
C THR A 110 4.50 3.12 -2.37
N ILE A 111 3.78 4.12 -2.87
CA ILE A 111 4.09 5.54 -2.66
C ILE A 111 2.89 6.19 -1.99
N VAL A 112 3.13 6.94 -0.93
CA VAL A 112 2.14 7.80 -0.28
C VAL A 112 2.61 9.24 -0.42
N GLU A 113 1.79 10.07 -1.04
CA GLU A 113 2.06 11.49 -1.26
C GLU A 113 0.98 12.35 -0.61
N SER A 114 1.43 13.37 0.12
CA SER A 114 0.55 14.37 0.74
C SER A 114 0.53 15.64 -0.10
N TYR A 115 -0.67 16.15 -0.34
CA TYR A 115 -0.90 17.36 -1.10
C TYR A 115 -1.91 18.26 -0.40
N ASP A 116 -1.62 19.55 -0.33
CA ASP A 116 -2.59 20.59 -0.05
C ASP A 116 -2.23 21.85 -0.84
N SER A 117 -3.22 22.71 -1.09
CA SER A 117 -3.08 23.89 -1.95
C SER A 117 -2.02 24.88 -1.46
N GLN A 118 -1.61 24.80 -0.18
CA GLN A 118 -0.63 25.69 0.44
C GLN A 118 0.61 24.94 0.93
N ASN A 119 0.73 23.63 0.64
CA ASN A 119 1.83 22.76 1.05
C ASN A 119 2.12 22.83 2.57
N LYS A 120 1.06 22.96 3.39
CA LYS A 120 1.10 23.04 4.86
C LYS A 120 0.96 21.68 5.55
N VAL A 121 0.40 20.68 4.88
CA VAL A 121 0.24 19.33 5.43
C VAL A 121 1.50 18.53 5.11
N LYS A 122 2.17 18.03 6.16
CA LYS A 122 3.46 17.37 6.04
C LYS A 122 3.42 15.95 6.59
N ILE A 123 4.09 15.03 5.92
CA ILE A 123 4.49 13.75 6.49
C ILE A 123 5.59 14.03 7.52
N ALA A 124 5.27 13.79 8.79
CA ALA A 124 6.18 13.94 9.91
C ALA A 124 6.97 12.66 10.20
N ARG A 125 6.38 11.49 9.88
CA ARG A 125 6.99 10.18 10.07
C ARG A 125 6.33 9.13 9.20
N SER A 126 7.07 8.07 8.89
CA SER A 126 6.57 6.95 8.08
C SER A 126 7.12 5.61 8.62
N ILE A 127 6.28 4.57 8.57
CA ILE A 127 6.64 3.18 8.90
C ILE A 127 6.07 2.24 7.81
N PRO A 128 6.71 1.09 7.54
CA PRO A 128 7.87 0.56 8.24
C PRO A 128 9.14 1.35 7.93
N THR A 129 10.00 1.54 8.93
CA THR A 129 11.35 2.04 8.71
C THR A 129 12.20 0.98 8.00
N ASN A 130 13.44 1.31 7.59
CA ASN A 130 14.31 0.34 6.92
C ASN A 130 14.67 -0.83 7.86
N GLN A 131 13.86 -1.88 7.85
CA GLN A 131 14.12 -3.15 8.53
C GLN A 131 14.63 -4.17 7.53
N ILE A 132 15.95 -4.26 7.46
CA ILE A 132 16.65 -5.09 6.50
C ILE A 132 16.64 -6.54 7.02
N ASN A 133 15.98 -7.44 6.28
CA ASN A 133 16.09 -8.92 6.31
C ASN A 133 15.21 -9.73 7.29
N THR A 134 14.08 -9.23 7.77
CA THR A 134 13.11 -10.08 8.49
C THR A 134 12.01 -10.60 7.55
N VAL A 135 11.59 -11.85 7.75
CA VAL A 135 10.44 -12.42 7.03
C VAL A 135 9.15 -11.71 7.47
N SER A 136 9.03 -11.37 8.75
CA SER A 136 7.90 -10.63 9.28
C SER A 136 8.32 -9.19 9.56
N VAL A 137 7.57 -8.23 9.05
CA VAL A 137 7.70 -6.80 9.35
C VAL A 137 6.69 -6.48 10.44
N SER A 138 7.11 -5.85 11.53
CA SER A 138 6.20 -5.38 12.58
C SER A 138 6.71 -4.12 13.27
N GLU A 139 6.01 -3.00 13.04
CA GLU A 139 6.28 -1.72 13.69
C GLU A 139 4.97 -1.07 14.14
N THR A 140 5.03 -0.34 15.25
CA THR A 140 3.91 0.45 15.78
C THR A 140 4.33 1.90 15.88
N MET A 141 3.55 2.79 15.26
CA MET A 141 3.68 4.23 15.42
C MET A 141 2.71 4.69 16.52
N GLY A 142 3.27 5.23 17.59
CA GLY A 142 2.54 5.77 18.73
C GLY A 142 2.47 7.30 18.72
N TYR A 143 1.35 7.84 19.21
CA TYR A 143 1.12 9.26 19.46
C TYR A 143 0.88 9.46 20.96
N THR A 144 1.47 10.50 21.56
CA THR A 144 1.18 10.93 22.94
C THR A 144 0.61 12.34 22.97
N ILE A 145 -0.14 12.65 24.04
CA ILE A 145 -0.59 14.01 24.38
C ILE A 145 0.56 15.01 24.24
N GLY A 146 0.28 16.15 23.62
CA GLY A 146 1.26 17.18 23.25
C GLY A 146 1.84 17.01 21.84
N GLY A 147 1.45 15.97 21.11
CA GLY A 147 1.81 15.82 19.69
C GLY A 147 3.14 15.12 19.39
N SER A 148 3.68 14.34 20.34
CA SER A 148 4.89 13.54 20.12
C SER A 148 4.58 12.26 19.35
N LEU A 149 5.52 11.84 18.50
CA LEU A 149 5.43 10.62 17.69
C LEU A 149 6.63 9.73 17.97
N SER A 150 6.40 8.45 18.25
CA SER A 150 7.44 7.43 18.45
C SER A 150 7.13 6.20 17.61
N VAL A 151 8.17 5.41 17.34
CA VAL A 151 8.07 4.15 16.61
C VAL A 151 8.72 3.07 17.44
N GLU A 152 8.02 1.96 17.59
CA GLU A 152 8.52 0.76 18.24
C GLU A 152 8.51 -0.41 17.26
N ALA A 153 9.63 -1.11 17.17
CA ALA A 153 9.72 -2.36 16.41
C ALA A 153 9.36 -3.52 17.33
N SER A 154 8.43 -4.38 16.90
CA SER A 154 8.09 -5.59 17.63
C SER A 154 8.72 -6.81 16.95
N LYS A 155 9.26 -7.75 17.74
CA LYS A 155 9.69 -9.07 17.23
C LYS A 155 8.57 -10.11 17.25
N GLU A 156 7.47 -9.82 17.94
CA GLU A 156 6.39 -10.78 18.24
C GLU A 156 5.08 -10.50 17.48
N GLY A 157 5.09 -9.54 16.55
CA GLY A 157 3.86 -9.06 15.91
C GLY A 157 3.03 -8.16 16.84
N PRO A 158 1.91 -7.60 16.35
CA PRO A 158 1.01 -6.82 17.18
C PRO A 158 0.38 -7.76 18.20
N LYS A 159 0.60 -7.53 19.50
CA LYS A 159 0.04 -8.40 20.53
C LYS A 159 -1.47 -8.22 20.56
N ALA A 160 -2.17 -9.15 19.94
CA ALA A 160 -3.61 -9.27 20.09
C ALA A 160 -3.93 -9.57 21.57
N GLY A 161 -4.48 -8.57 22.26
CA GLY A 161 -5.20 -8.79 23.53
C GLY A 161 -4.41 -8.71 24.83
N ALA A 162 -3.19 -8.16 24.85
CA ALA A 162 -2.48 -7.87 26.10
C ALA A 162 -1.89 -6.45 26.03
N GLU A 163 -2.29 -5.60 26.98
CA GLU A 163 -1.82 -4.22 27.22
C GLU A 163 -0.39 -3.97 26.71
N LEU A 164 -0.28 -3.45 25.49
CA LEU A 164 0.96 -2.92 24.95
C LEU A 164 0.94 -1.41 25.20
N ASN A 165 1.82 -0.99 26.11
CA ASN A 165 2.16 0.38 26.48
C ASN A 165 0.98 1.31 26.77
N GLY A 166 0.55 1.37 28.03
CA GLY A 166 -0.35 2.40 28.56
C GLY A 166 0.17 3.86 28.48
N SER A 167 1.08 4.19 27.56
CA SER A 167 1.61 5.53 27.31
C SER A 167 1.09 6.18 26.03
N TYR A 168 0.66 5.42 25.01
CA TYR A 168 0.17 6.01 23.75
C TYR A 168 -1.31 6.36 23.84
N THR A 169 -1.64 7.57 23.40
CA THR A 169 -3.01 8.06 23.33
C THR A 169 -3.70 7.56 22.05
N ALA A 170 -2.94 7.42 20.96
CA ALA A 170 -3.35 6.79 19.71
C ALA A 170 -2.17 6.02 19.09
N GLU A 171 -2.45 4.99 18.31
CA GLU A 171 -1.41 4.21 17.63
C GLU A 171 -1.91 3.59 16.32
N ARG A 172 -0.96 3.26 15.44
CA ARG A 172 -1.18 2.47 14.23
C ARG A 172 0.00 1.54 14.03
N SER A 173 -0.29 0.27 13.77
CA SER A 173 0.74 -0.73 13.49
C SER A 173 0.81 -1.05 12.00
N VAL A 174 1.93 -1.64 11.59
CA VAL A 174 2.14 -2.29 10.30
C VAL A 174 2.55 -3.73 10.61
N THR A 175 1.91 -4.73 10.01
CA THR A 175 2.36 -6.12 10.12
C THR A 175 2.07 -6.95 8.88
N TYR A 176 3.12 -7.48 8.27
CA TYR A 176 3.00 -8.41 7.16
C TYR A 176 4.21 -9.33 7.02
N ASP A 177 3.96 -10.50 6.41
CA ASP A 177 5.01 -11.43 6.01
C ASP A 177 5.45 -11.18 4.56
N GLN A 178 6.76 -11.31 4.32
CA GLN A 178 7.42 -11.09 3.05
C GLN A 178 8.47 -12.19 2.75
N PRO A 179 8.11 -13.50 2.80
CA PRO A 179 9.04 -14.58 2.51
C PRO A 179 9.65 -14.42 1.12
N ASP A 180 10.98 -14.58 1.02
CA ASP A 180 11.80 -14.37 -0.18
C ASP A 180 11.94 -12.91 -0.64
N TYR A 181 11.31 -11.94 0.05
CA TYR A 181 11.37 -10.51 -0.27
C TYR A 181 11.98 -9.72 0.88
N ARG A 182 12.28 -8.45 0.62
CA ARG A 182 12.70 -7.48 1.64
C ARG A 182 12.07 -6.12 1.37
N THR A 183 11.70 -5.43 2.44
CA THR A 183 11.16 -4.07 2.41
C THR A 183 12.27 -3.03 2.48
N LEU A 184 12.18 -2.02 1.61
CA LEU A 184 13.12 -0.91 1.54
C LEU A 184 12.32 0.40 1.52
N LEU A 185 12.54 1.27 2.51
CA LEU A 185 12.11 2.67 2.49
C LEU A 185 13.09 3.45 1.58
N LYS A 186 12.61 3.83 0.39
CA LYS A 186 13.38 4.47 -0.68
C LYS A 186 13.42 5.99 -0.57
N SER A 187 12.35 6.58 -0.05
CA SER A 187 12.21 8.02 0.14
C SER A 187 11.34 8.25 1.36
N ASP A 188 11.71 9.24 2.18
CA ASP A 188 10.93 9.73 3.32
C ASP A 188 11.14 11.23 3.40
N SER A 189 10.26 11.99 2.75
CA SER A 189 10.29 13.45 2.69
C SER A 189 9.04 14.03 3.33
N THR A 190 9.01 15.35 3.48
CA THR A 190 7.88 16.06 4.10
C THR A 190 6.55 15.90 3.37
N ASN A 191 6.52 15.36 2.16
CA ASN A 191 5.28 15.16 1.39
C ASN A 191 5.24 13.84 0.62
N ARG A 192 6.23 12.97 0.78
CA ARG A 192 6.33 11.72 0.02
C ARG A 192 7.09 10.65 0.80
N ALA A 193 6.46 9.50 0.96
CA ALA A 193 7.11 8.28 1.43
C ALA A 193 6.99 7.18 0.36
N GLU A 194 8.07 6.44 0.11
CA GLU A 194 8.11 5.36 -0.88
C GLU A 194 8.74 4.10 -0.29
N TRP A 195 8.02 2.98 -0.42
CA TRP A 195 8.49 1.65 -0.07
C TRP A 195 8.58 0.75 -1.28
N GLN A 196 9.56 -0.15 -1.27
CA GLN A 196 9.67 -1.25 -2.23
C GLN A 196 9.86 -2.57 -1.50
N VAL A 197 8.98 -3.53 -1.77
CA VAL A 197 9.12 -4.93 -1.38
C VAL A 197 9.74 -5.67 -2.56
N VAL A 198 11.04 -5.95 -2.46
CA VAL A 198 11.88 -6.44 -3.56
C VAL A 198 12.24 -7.90 -3.33
N PHE A 199 12.10 -8.73 -4.35
CA PHE A 199 12.54 -10.13 -4.30
C PHE A 199 14.04 -10.20 -3.98
N ASN A 200 14.38 -11.02 -2.99
CA ASN A 200 15.73 -11.20 -2.49
C ASN A 200 16.33 -12.51 -3.03
N ALA A 201 15.85 -13.65 -2.56
CA ALA A 201 16.24 -14.98 -3.03
C ALA A 201 15.18 -15.99 -2.60
N ASN A 202 15.04 -17.09 -3.35
CA ASN A 202 14.19 -18.20 -2.96
C ASN A 202 14.83 -19.05 -1.84
N LYS A 203 14.08 -20.00 -1.30
CA LYS A 203 14.55 -20.95 -0.27
C LYS A 203 15.82 -21.74 -0.64
N ASP A 204 16.10 -21.90 -1.93
CA ASP A 204 17.26 -22.63 -2.45
C ASP A 204 18.46 -21.70 -2.71
N GLY A 205 18.34 -20.41 -2.38
CA GLY A 205 19.38 -19.39 -2.50
C GLY A 205 19.51 -18.77 -3.88
N TYR A 206 18.62 -19.08 -4.83
CA TYR A 206 18.62 -18.45 -6.15
C TYR A 206 17.93 -17.09 -6.11
N ASP A 207 18.50 -16.14 -6.83
CA ASP A 207 17.99 -14.79 -7.02
C ASP A 207 17.76 -14.46 -8.51
N ARG A 208 17.41 -13.20 -8.79
CA ARG A 208 17.14 -12.70 -10.14
C ARG A 208 18.37 -12.71 -11.06
N ASP A 209 19.57 -12.79 -10.49
CA ASP A 209 20.87 -12.68 -11.18
C ASP A 209 21.65 -13.99 -11.19
N SER A 210 21.14 -15.03 -10.53
CA SER A 210 21.76 -16.33 -10.42
C SER A 210 22.05 -16.92 -11.79
N TYR A 211 23.24 -17.49 -11.93
CA TYR A 211 23.73 -17.98 -13.21
C TYR A 211 24.57 -19.26 -13.04
N HIS A 212 24.34 -20.20 -13.94
CA HIS A 212 25.12 -21.41 -14.09
C HIS A 212 25.44 -21.63 -15.58
N GLY A 213 26.67 -22.00 -15.92
CA GLY A 213 27.13 -22.10 -17.31
C GLY A 213 26.29 -23.05 -18.19
N ILE A 214 25.79 -24.14 -17.61
CA ILE A 214 25.01 -25.17 -18.32
C ILE A 214 23.49 -24.95 -18.20
N TYR A 215 23.02 -24.37 -17.09
CA TYR A 215 21.58 -24.34 -16.77
C TYR A 215 21.00 -22.93 -16.74
N GLY A 216 21.83 -21.90 -16.95
CA GLY A 216 21.47 -20.51 -16.80
C GLY A 216 20.97 -20.19 -15.38
N ASN A 217 19.93 -19.36 -15.28
CA ASN A 217 19.26 -19.06 -14.03
C ASN A 217 18.28 -20.21 -13.70
N GLN A 218 18.39 -20.80 -12.50
CA GLN A 218 17.59 -21.96 -12.07
C GLN A 218 16.45 -21.59 -11.10
N LEU A 219 16.17 -20.30 -10.89
CA LEU A 219 15.27 -19.77 -9.86
C LEU A 219 13.90 -20.46 -9.80
N PHE A 220 13.32 -20.81 -10.95
CA PHE A 220 12.04 -21.53 -11.03
C PHE A 220 12.13 -22.83 -11.85
N MET A 221 13.33 -23.40 -12.02
CA MET A 221 13.53 -24.69 -12.69
C MET A 221 13.40 -25.83 -11.67
N ARG A 222 12.50 -26.79 -11.92
CA ARG A 222 12.34 -27.96 -11.03
C ARG A 222 13.33 -29.07 -11.34
N TYR A 223 13.58 -29.34 -12.63
CA TYR A 223 14.43 -30.43 -13.09
C TYR A 223 15.32 -29.97 -14.24
N ARG A 224 16.57 -30.42 -14.23
CA ARG A 224 17.55 -30.06 -15.27
C ARG A 224 17.38 -30.86 -16.56
N LEU A 225 16.86 -32.09 -16.48
CA LEU A 225 16.91 -33.06 -17.59
C LEU A 225 15.55 -33.68 -17.96
N TYR A 226 14.48 -33.33 -17.24
CA TYR A 226 13.18 -34.00 -17.35
C TYR A 226 12.01 -33.00 -17.42
N ASN A 227 10.82 -33.53 -17.69
CA ASN A 227 9.55 -32.84 -17.87
C ASN A 227 9.44 -31.98 -19.13
N LYS A 228 8.19 -31.67 -19.48
CA LYS A 228 7.85 -30.63 -20.45
C LYS A 228 8.09 -29.25 -19.84
N GLY A 229 8.33 -28.24 -20.68
CA GLY A 229 8.62 -26.88 -20.24
C GLY A 229 7.63 -26.37 -19.20
N ILE A 230 6.33 -26.35 -19.52
CA ILE A 230 5.29 -25.85 -18.61
C ILE A 230 5.25 -26.58 -17.26
N ASP A 231 5.48 -27.89 -17.27
CA ASP A 231 5.47 -28.74 -16.06
C ASP A 231 6.77 -28.64 -15.25
N ASN A 232 7.81 -28.06 -15.84
CA ASN A 232 9.14 -27.92 -15.24
C ASN A 232 9.36 -26.58 -14.53
N LEU A 233 8.41 -25.66 -14.62
CA LEU A 233 8.36 -24.47 -13.77
C LEU A 233 7.94 -24.83 -12.34
N THR A 234 8.50 -24.15 -11.34
CA THR A 234 8.10 -24.32 -9.92
C THR A 234 6.59 -24.18 -9.76
N THR A 235 5.96 -25.13 -9.07
CA THR A 235 4.51 -25.16 -8.81
C THR A 235 4.11 -24.07 -7.82
N ASP A 236 2.87 -23.58 -7.89
CA ASP A 236 2.40 -22.44 -7.08
C ASP A 236 2.57 -22.64 -5.57
N ASN A 237 2.35 -23.85 -5.06
CA ASN A 237 2.53 -24.20 -3.64
C ASN A 237 3.99 -24.13 -3.15
N ASN A 238 4.94 -24.07 -4.07
CA ASN A 238 6.37 -23.97 -3.79
C ASN A 238 6.93 -22.58 -4.10
N LEU A 239 6.09 -21.65 -4.54
CA LEU A 239 6.44 -20.25 -4.72
C LEU A 239 6.14 -19.48 -3.44
N SER A 240 6.85 -18.38 -3.21
CA SER A 240 6.47 -17.40 -2.19
C SER A 240 4.99 -17.01 -2.37
N PRO A 241 4.19 -16.87 -1.29
CA PRO A 241 2.83 -16.33 -1.35
C PRO A 241 2.75 -14.97 -2.06
N LEU A 242 3.83 -14.19 -2.03
CA LEU A 242 3.93 -12.91 -2.75
C LEU A 242 4.03 -13.10 -4.26
N ILE A 243 4.49 -14.26 -4.73
CA ILE A 243 4.54 -14.62 -6.15
C ILE A 243 3.24 -15.27 -6.59
N SER A 244 2.66 -16.18 -5.81
CA SER A 244 1.46 -16.93 -6.22
C SER A 244 0.17 -16.16 -5.94
N GLY A 245 0.01 -15.60 -4.74
CA GLY A 245 -1.21 -14.91 -4.31
C GLY A 245 -1.20 -13.41 -4.60
N GLY A 246 -0.16 -12.71 -4.16
CA GLY A 246 -0.09 -11.24 -4.23
C GLY A 246 0.45 -10.63 -2.95
N PHE A 247 0.30 -9.33 -2.81
CA PHE A 247 0.83 -8.58 -1.67
C PHE A 247 -0.23 -7.64 -1.10
N SER A 248 -0.36 -7.62 0.23
CA SER A 248 -1.20 -6.67 0.96
C SER A 248 -0.30 -5.60 1.57
N PRO A 249 -0.06 -4.46 0.88
CA PRO A 249 0.79 -3.41 1.40
C PRO A 249 0.16 -2.74 2.61
N GLU A 250 0.85 -2.81 3.74
CA GLU A 250 0.50 -2.05 4.94
C GLU A 250 1.64 -1.09 5.27
N VAL A 251 1.38 0.20 5.10
CA VAL A 251 2.29 1.28 5.48
C VAL A 251 1.52 2.32 6.26
N VAL A 252 2.20 3.05 7.13
CA VAL A 252 1.59 4.12 7.93
C VAL A 252 2.42 5.39 7.80
N VAL A 253 1.75 6.52 7.58
CA VAL A 253 2.35 7.86 7.66
C VAL A 253 1.62 8.71 8.70
N ALA A 254 2.37 9.46 9.50
CA ALA A 254 1.83 10.52 10.33
C ALA A 254 1.84 11.85 9.57
N LEU A 255 0.66 12.43 9.41
CA LEU A 255 0.50 13.77 8.87
C LEU A 255 0.40 14.78 10.01
N LYS A 256 1.02 15.94 9.81
CA LYS A 256 0.83 17.12 10.65
C LYS A 256 0.38 18.30 9.82
N ALA A 257 -0.56 19.08 10.36
CA ALA A 257 -1.08 20.29 9.73
C ALA A 257 -1.28 21.40 10.78
N PRO A 258 -1.25 22.69 10.39
CA PRO A 258 -1.66 23.77 11.29
C PRO A 258 -3.14 23.64 11.69
N LYS A 259 -3.49 24.05 12.93
CA LYS A 259 -4.91 24.19 13.32
C LYS A 259 -5.66 25.12 12.35
N GLY A 260 -6.91 24.77 12.05
CA GLY A 260 -7.73 25.46 11.06
C GLY A 260 -7.51 25.00 9.61
N THR A 261 -6.63 24.03 9.36
CA THR A 261 -6.60 23.31 8.08
C THR A 261 -7.93 22.59 7.90
N LYS A 262 -8.62 22.82 6.77
CA LYS A 262 -9.93 22.22 6.48
C LYS A 262 -9.79 20.90 5.74
N THR A 263 -9.07 20.92 4.62
CA THR A 263 -8.93 19.75 3.76
C THR A 263 -7.50 19.59 3.27
N SER A 264 -7.14 18.35 2.98
CA SER A 264 -5.94 17.98 2.22
C SER A 264 -6.22 16.76 1.36
N ALA A 265 -5.28 16.37 0.51
CA ALA A 265 -5.36 15.16 -0.28
C ALA A 265 -4.18 14.23 0.02
N ILE A 266 -4.45 12.93 -0.06
CA ILE A 266 -3.44 11.87 -0.03
C ILE A 266 -3.59 11.06 -1.31
N THR A 267 -2.49 10.91 -2.04
CA THR A 267 -2.43 10.00 -3.19
C THR A 267 -1.64 8.77 -2.81
N VAL A 268 -2.23 7.60 -3.00
CA VAL A 268 -1.58 6.30 -2.82
C VAL A 268 -1.36 5.69 -4.20
N LYS A 269 -0.09 5.39 -4.51
CA LYS A 269 0.28 4.75 -5.78
C LYS A 269 0.85 3.38 -5.52
N TYR A 270 0.26 2.39 -6.17
CA TYR A 270 0.79 1.03 -6.19
C TYR A 270 1.40 0.73 -7.54
N THR A 271 2.51 0.00 -7.54
CA THR A 271 3.11 -0.53 -8.77
C THR A 271 3.60 -1.94 -8.52
N ARG A 272 3.30 -2.83 -9.45
CA ARG A 272 3.86 -4.16 -9.54
C ARG A 272 4.79 -4.23 -10.74
N PHE A 273 6.06 -4.52 -10.50
CA PHE A 273 7.02 -4.83 -11.55
C PHE A 273 7.17 -6.34 -11.64
N SER A 274 7.02 -6.88 -12.84
CA SER A 274 7.15 -8.31 -13.10
C SER A 274 8.38 -8.58 -13.94
N ASP A 275 9.15 -9.57 -13.51
CA ASP A 275 10.19 -10.19 -14.30
C ASP A 275 9.58 -11.30 -15.18
N GLU A 276 10.31 -11.67 -16.22
CA GLU A 276 9.96 -12.77 -17.12
C GLU A 276 11.04 -13.85 -16.98
N TYR A 277 10.68 -14.97 -16.36
CA TYR A 277 11.54 -16.14 -16.31
C TYR A 277 11.21 -17.06 -17.48
N LYS A 278 12.22 -17.47 -18.26
CA LYS A 278 12.07 -18.40 -19.37
C LYS A 278 12.81 -19.69 -19.10
N LEU A 279 12.28 -20.78 -19.63
CA LEU A 279 12.89 -22.10 -19.61
C LEU A 279 12.87 -22.63 -21.04
N ASN A 280 14.02 -23.05 -21.57
CA ASN A 280 14.12 -23.60 -22.92
C ASN A 280 14.90 -24.91 -22.90
N TRP A 281 14.44 -25.90 -23.65
CA TRP A 281 15.15 -27.16 -23.82
C TRP A 281 16.28 -26.97 -24.84
N SER A 282 17.52 -27.18 -24.40
CA SER A 282 18.72 -27.04 -25.24
C SER A 282 18.95 -28.22 -26.18
N GLY A 283 18.22 -29.33 -26.00
CA GLY A 283 18.45 -30.61 -26.66
C GLY A 283 18.87 -31.71 -25.67
N THR A 284 19.58 -31.32 -24.60
CA THR A 284 20.11 -32.24 -23.56
C THR A 284 19.71 -31.82 -22.14
N GLU A 285 19.53 -30.53 -21.90
CA GLU A 285 19.12 -29.99 -20.60
C GLU A 285 18.19 -28.77 -20.74
N TRP A 286 17.54 -28.42 -19.64
CA TRP A 286 16.83 -27.16 -19.50
C TRP A 286 17.80 -26.02 -19.19
N TYR A 287 17.60 -24.90 -19.89
CA TYR A 287 18.34 -23.67 -19.68
C TYR A 287 17.36 -22.56 -19.31
N GLY A 288 17.55 -21.95 -18.13
CA GLY A 288 16.71 -20.89 -17.62
C GLY A 288 17.31 -19.49 -17.79
N THR A 289 16.46 -18.48 -17.98
CA THR A 289 16.86 -17.07 -17.99
C THR A 289 15.83 -16.23 -17.26
N ASN A 290 16.26 -15.11 -16.66
CA ASN A 290 15.36 -14.17 -16.00
C ASN A 290 15.57 -12.76 -16.57
N ASN A 291 14.56 -12.23 -17.25
CA ASN A 291 14.55 -10.88 -17.80
C ASN A 291 13.88 -9.92 -16.81
N LYS A 292 14.64 -8.92 -16.35
CA LYS A 292 14.18 -7.99 -15.32
C LYS A 292 13.19 -6.96 -15.85
N LEU A 293 12.21 -6.59 -15.02
CA LEU A 293 11.29 -5.46 -15.23
C LEU A 293 10.58 -5.50 -16.59
N ASN A 294 10.18 -6.70 -17.01
CA ASN A 294 9.59 -6.95 -18.32
C ASN A 294 8.18 -6.34 -18.44
N LYS A 295 7.40 -6.37 -17.33
CA LYS A 295 6.05 -5.82 -17.28
C LYS A 295 5.85 -4.92 -16.07
N LEU A 296 5.02 -3.89 -16.21
CA LEU A 296 4.63 -2.96 -15.16
C LEU A 296 3.11 -2.78 -15.16
N ASP A 297 2.49 -2.96 -14.00
CA ASP A 297 1.08 -2.65 -13.75
C ASP A 297 1.00 -1.67 -12.56
N ASN A 298 0.12 -0.66 -12.61
CA ASN A 298 0.05 0.38 -11.57
C ASN A 298 -1.38 0.89 -11.31
N SER A 299 -1.58 1.49 -10.13
CA SER A 299 -2.76 2.29 -9.80
C SER A 299 -2.32 3.55 -9.05
N SER A 300 -3.18 4.57 -9.05
CA SER A 300 -2.92 5.86 -8.40
C SER A 300 -4.24 6.43 -7.93
N GLU A 301 -4.56 6.21 -6.66
CA GLU A 301 -5.84 6.60 -6.06
C GLU A 301 -5.63 7.81 -5.15
N THR A 302 -6.48 8.82 -5.27
CA THR A 302 -6.43 10.03 -4.46
C THR A 302 -7.65 10.12 -3.55
N PHE A 303 -7.40 10.46 -2.28
CA PHE A 303 -8.41 10.63 -1.26
C PHE A 303 -8.34 12.04 -0.67
N VAL A 304 -9.49 12.64 -0.38
CA VAL A 304 -9.58 13.87 0.41
C VAL A 304 -9.70 13.51 1.87
N LEU A 305 -8.88 14.16 2.69
CA LEU A 305 -9.01 14.16 4.14
C LEU A 305 -9.70 15.47 4.53
N ASP A 306 -10.91 15.37 5.09
CA ASP A 306 -11.59 16.50 5.72
C ASP A 306 -11.21 16.52 7.21
N TRP A 307 -10.33 17.45 7.57
CA TRP A 307 -9.85 17.64 8.93
C TRP A 307 -10.89 18.28 9.85
N GLU A 308 -11.90 18.96 9.31
CA GLU A 308 -12.95 19.61 10.09
C GLU A 308 -14.06 18.61 10.43
N ASN A 309 -14.40 17.72 9.49
CA ASN A 309 -15.44 16.71 9.66
C ASN A 309 -14.91 15.30 9.99
N HIS A 310 -13.60 15.10 9.96
CA HIS A 310 -12.92 13.83 10.23
C HIS A 310 -13.33 12.68 9.30
N THR A 311 -13.48 13.00 8.01
CA THR A 311 -13.88 12.04 6.97
C THR A 311 -12.78 11.85 5.92
N VAL A 312 -12.87 10.73 5.20
CA VAL A 312 -12.01 10.42 4.08
C VAL A 312 -12.89 10.02 2.90
N GLU A 313 -12.65 10.59 1.73
CA GLU A 313 -13.42 10.26 0.53
C GLU A 313 -12.49 10.06 -0.65
N HIS A 314 -12.64 8.94 -1.36
CA HIS A 314 -11.98 8.68 -2.63
C HIS A 314 -12.47 9.67 -3.69
N LEU A 315 -11.53 10.20 -4.48
CA LEU A 315 -11.82 11.11 -5.59
C LEU A 315 -11.72 10.42 -6.95
N TYR A 316 -10.57 9.80 -7.23
CA TYR A 316 -10.22 9.17 -8.50
C TYR A 316 -8.95 8.33 -8.38
#